data_AF-A0A101DD84-F1
#
_entry.id   AF-A0A101DD84-F1
#
_cell.length_a   1.000
_cell.length_b   1.000
_cell.length_c   1.000
_cell.angle_alpha   90.00
_cell.angle_beta   90.00
_cell.angle_gamma   90.00
#
_symmetry.space_group_name_H-M   'P 1'
#
loop_
_entity.id
_entity.type
_entity.pdbx_description
1 polymer ?
#
loop_
_entity_poly.entity_id
_entity_poly.type
_entity_poly.pdbx_seq_one_letter_code
_entity_poly.pdbx_strand_id
1 'polypeptide(L)'
;MLVVTIGRAKVYATLSKIFYHLFYGEAIPKDCREIIEKFDEIDFNLSSELVRELRGSVLIKDMPQSLAEVYESVMKDFYERYGFQASELHADHIAVELAFMSKLVEREINLAQQMKDEEVYKIRAAQHRFIKAHLQPLVKNLPSAPLLNFVRDFVREDAKYLYSSLVGEKNEGTDNN
;
A
#
# COMPACT_ATOMS: atom_id res chain seq x y z
N MET A 1 -7.71 -11.74 14.91
CA MET A 1 -6.71 -11.53 13.84
C MET A 1 -7.38 -11.29 12.48
N LEU A 2 -8.21 -12.21 11.97
CA LEU A 2 -8.84 -12.10 10.65
C LEU A 2 -9.65 -10.80 10.41
N VAL A 3 -10.39 -10.33 11.42
CA VAL A 3 -11.18 -9.07 11.34
C VAL A 3 -10.29 -7.85 11.05
N VAL A 4 -9.12 -7.77 11.69
CA VAL A 4 -8.15 -6.68 11.46
C VAL A 4 -7.60 -6.76 10.03
N THR A 5 -7.26 -7.97 9.56
CA THR A 5 -6.76 -8.19 8.19
C THR A 5 -7.79 -7.81 7.13
N ILE A 6 -9.07 -8.12 7.33
CA ILE A 6 -10.16 -7.69 6.45
C ILE A 6 -10.26 -6.16 6.39
N GLY A 7 -10.15 -5.49 7.56
CA GLY A 7 -10.12 -4.03 7.64
C GLY A 7 -8.95 -3.43 6.85
N ARG A 8 -7.73 -3.99 7.00
CA ARG A 8 -6.53 -3.57 6.26
C ARG A 8 -6.73 -3.64 4.75
N ALA A 9 -7.19 -4.79 4.24
CA ALA A 9 -7.48 -4.96 2.80
C ALA A 9 -8.49 -3.93 2.32
N LYS A 10 -9.57 -3.72 3.10
CA LYS A 10 -10.64 -2.79 2.73
C LYS A 10 -10.14 -1.35 2.63
N VAL A 11 -9.30 -0.89 3.56
CA VAL A 11 -8.73 0.46 3.52
C VAL A 11 -7.80 0.64 2.32
N TYR A 12 -6.88 -0.30 2.06
CA TYR A 12 -6.02 -0.25 0.87
C TYR A 12 -6.81 -0.22 -0.44
N ALA A 13 -7.82 -1.09 -0.58
CA ALA A 13 -8.69 -1.12 -1.76
C ALA A 13 -9.45 0.20 -1.95
N THR A 14 -10.02 0.74 -0.87
CA THR A 14 -10.78 1.99 -0.92
C THR A 14 -9.90 3.19 -1.25
N LEU A 15 -8.73 3.32 -0.62
CA LEU A 15 -7.79 4.40 -0.92
C LEU A 15 -7.32 4.35 -2.36
N SER A 16 -7.00 3.15 -2.87
CA SER A 16 -6.65 2.97 -4.28
C SER A 16 -7.75 3.48 -5.21
N LYS A 17 -9.01 3.05 -5.00
CA LYS A 17 -10.17 3.53 -5.77
C LYS A 17 -10.34 5.05 -5.71
N ILE A 18 -10.19 5.64 -4.52
CA ILE A 18 -10.26 7.10 -4.35
C ILE A 18 -9.22 7.79 -5.23
N PHE A 19 -7.95 7.34 -5.21
CA PHE A 19 -6.92 7.94 -6.06
C PHE A 19 -7.17 7.75 -7.56
N TYR A 20 -7.78 6.65 -8.00
CA TYR A 20 -8.23 6.51 -9.39
C TYR A 20 -9.29 7.54 -9.76
N HIS A 21 -10.32 7.73 -8.93
CA HIS A 21 -11.34 8.77 -9.18
C HIS A 21 -10.71 10.17 -9.24
N LEU A 22 -9.83 10.50 -8.28
CA LEU A 22 -9.15 11.80 -8.25
C LEU A 22 -8.25 12.01 -9.47
N PHE A 23 -7.57 10.97 -9.95
CA PHE A 23 -6.72 11.02 -11.14
C PHE A 23 -7.51 11.47 -12.39
N TYR A 24 -8.75 10.98 -12.53
CA TYR A 24 -9.65 11.33 -13.63
C TYR A 24 -10.52 12.57 -13.36
N GLY A 25 -10.37 13.22 -12.20
CA GLY A 25 -11.19 14.38 -11.83
C GLY A 25 -12.65 14.01 -11.51
N GLU A 26 -12.90 12.76 -11.12
CA GLU A 26 -14.22 12.24 -10.80
C GLU A 26 -14.58 12.47 -9.33
N ALA A 27 -15.89 12.55 -9.06
CA ALA A 27 -16.39 12.61 -7.69
C ALA A 27 -16.16 11.28 -6.96
N ILE A 28 -15.78 11.35 -5.69
CA ILE A 28 -15.59 10.15 -4.87
C ILE A 28 -16.94 9.47 -4.60
N PRO A 29 -17.08 8.16 -4.81
CA PRO A 29 -18.29 7.43 -4.44
C PRO A 29 -18.58 7.49 -2.94
N LYS A 30 -19.87 7.49 -2.58
CA LYS A 30 -20.31 7.62 -1.17
C LYS A 30 -19.78 6.48 -0.29
N ASP A 31 -19.78 5.25 -0.80
CA ASP A 31 -19.28 4.08 -0.09
C ASP A 31 -17.78 4.19 0.23
N CYS A 32 -17.00 4.79 -0.67
CA CYS A 32 -15.57 5.03 -0.45
C CYS A 32 -15.35 6.09 0.63
N ARG A 33 -16.11 7.20 0.60
CA ARG A 33 -16.06 8.23 1.65
C ARG A 33 -16.40 7.66 3.02
N GLU A 34 -17.53 6.98 3.15
CA GLU A 34 -18.02 6.40 4.40
C GLU A 34 -17.04 5.40 5.04
N ILE A 35 -16.21 4.72 4.23
CA ILE A 35 -15.19 3.80 4.76
C ILE A 35 -14.05 4.57 5.42
N ILE A 36 -13.62 5.67 4.81
CA ILE A 36 -12.49 6.47 5.28
C ILE A 36 -12.92 7.42 6.41
N GLU A 37 -14.11 8.00 6.31
CA GLU A 37 -14.71 8.90 7.31
C GLU A 37 -15.05 8.20 8.64
N LYS A 38 -15.01 6.86 8.70
CA LYS A 38 -15.11 6.11 9.96
C LYS A 38 -13.93 6.33 10.90
N PHE A 39 -12.80 6.79 10.37
CA PHE A 39 -11.58 6.99 11.13
C PHE A 39 -11.39 8.46 11.53
N ASP A 40 -11.75 9.40 10.66
CA ASP A 40 -11.67 10.83 10.91
C ASP A 40 -12.49 11.63 9.87
N GLU A 41 -12.84 12.88 10.17
CA GLU A 41 -13.46 13.78 9.19
C GLU A 41 -12.40 14.20 8.15
N ILE A 42 -12.50 13.67 6.94
CA ILE A 42 -11.47 13.82 5.90
C ILE A 42 -12.05 14.52 4.67
N ASP A 43 -11.37 15.59 4.26
CA ASP A 43 -11.59 16.19 2.95
C ASP A 43 -10.83 15.41 1.85
N PHE A 44 -11.54 15.11 0.76
CA PHE A 44 -11.03 14.41 -0.42
C PHE A 44 -10.66 15.37 -1.57
N ASN A 45 -10.72 16.69 -1.35
CA ASN A 45 -10.41 17.70 -2.36
C ASN A 45 -8.91 17.73 -2.71
N LEU A 46 -8.53 16.99 -3.75
CA LEU A 46 -7.23 17.08 -4.41
C LEU A 46 -7.44 17.27 -5.91
N SER A 47 -6.65 18.15 -6.55
CA SER A 47 -6.72 18.32 -8.00
C SER A 47 -6.14 17.10 -8.71
N SER A 48 -6.69 16.78 -9.89
CA SER A 48 -6.18 15.69 -10.73
C SER A 48 -4.74 15.92 -11.17
N GLU A 49 -4.34 17.18 -11.41
CA GLU A 49 -2.97 17.60 -11.70
C GLU A 49 -2.00 17.19 -10.59
N LEU A 50 -2.36 17.46 -9.33
CA LEU A 50 -1.56 17.03 -8.18
C LEU A 50 -1.51 15.51 -8.08
N VAL A 51 -2.66 14.85 -8.26
CA VAL A 51 -2.79 13.40 -8.06
C VAL A 51 -1.97 12.62 -9.09
N ARG A 52 -1.90 13.08 -10.35
CA ARG A 52 -1.10 12.48 -11.42
C ARG A 52 0.39 12.38 -11.10
N GLU A 53 0.89 13.33 -10.31
CA GLU A 53 2.30 13.40 -9.90
C GLU A 53 2.61 12.60 -8.62
N LEU A 54 1.62 11.90 -8.03
CA LEU A 54 1.83 11.08 -6.83
C LEU A 54 2.48 9.72 -7.18
N ARG A 55 3.70 9.80 -7.70
CA ARG A 55 4.52 8.69 -8.16
C ARG A 55 5.80 8.58 -7.36
N GLY A 56 6.28 7.36 -7.13
CA GLY A 56 7.53 7.09 -6.41
C GLY A 56 8.73 7.79 -7.05
N SER A 57 8.89 7.67 -8.37
CA SER A 57 9.97 8.32 -9.14
C SER A 57 9.93 9.85 -9.13
N VAL A 58 8.78 10.46 -8.81
CA VAL A 58 8.61 11.92 -8.72
C VAL A 58 8.81 12.42 -7.30
N LEU A 59 8.25 11.72 -6.31
CA LEU A 59 8.23 12.17 -4.92
C LEU A 59 9.47 11.77 -4.11
N ILE A 60 10.15 10.68 -4.46
CA ILE A 60 11.35 10.23 -3.76
C ILE A 60 12.55 11.06 -4.23
N LYS A 61 12.79 12.19 -3.57
CA LYS A 61 13.81 13.19 -3.95
C LYS A 61 15.24 12.64 -3.99
N ASP A 62 15.53 11.64 -3.18
CA ASP A 62 16.86 11.03 -3.10
C ASP A 62 17.08 9.96 -4.18
N MET A 63 16.09 9.71 -5.05
CA MET A 63 16.22 8.77 -6.15
C MET A 63 17.07 9.39 -7.28
N PRO A 64 18.23 8.81 -7.62
CA PRO A 64 19.01 9.23 -8.78
C PRO A 64 18.18 9.12 -10.06
N GLN A 65 18.36 10.06 -10.99
CA GLN A 65 17.64 10.07 -12.26
C GLN A 65 17.79 8.75 -13.05
N SER A 66 18.99 8.16 -13.04
CA SER A 66 19.25 6.86 -13.67
C SER A 66 18.45 5.71 -13.05
N LEU A 67 18.10 5.80 -11.76
CA LEU A 67 17.23 4.83 -11.10
C LEU A 67 15.75 5.12 -11.36
N ALA A 68 15.35 6.39 -11.48
CA ALA A 68 14.00 6.77 -11.83
C ALA A 68 13.56 6.21 -13.21
N GLU A 69 14.47 6.21 -14.18
CA GLU A 69 14.24 5.65 -15.52
C GLU A 69 13.93 4.14 -15.53
N VAL A 70 14.49 3.39 -14.57
CA VAL A 70 14.27 1.94 -14.44
C VAL A 70 13.30 1.57 -13.31
N TYR A 71 12.83 2.54 -12.54
CA TYR A 71 12.03 2.30 -11.34
C TYR A 71 10.71 1.60 -11.68
N GLU A 72 10.09 1.96 -12.81
CA GLU A 72 8.85 1.31 -13.25
C GLU A 72 9.05 -0.19 -13.52
N SER A 73 10.20 -0.61 -14.07
CA SER A 73 10.55 -2.02 -14.26
C SER A 73 10.73 -2.74 -12.92
N VAL A 74 11.37 -2.09 -11.94
CA VAL A 74 11.51 -2.64 -10.58
C VAL A 74 10.13 -2.90 -9.94
N MET A 75 9.18 -1.98 -10.13
CA MET A 75 7.81 -2.15 -9.64
C MET A 75 7.10 -3.29 -10.35
N LYS A 76 7.17 -3.37 -11.69
CA LYS A 76 6.55 -4.44 -12.49
C LYS A 76 7.10 -5.82 -12.13
N ASP A 77 8.41 -5.96 -11.98
CA ASP A 77 9.05 -7.21 -11.52
C ASP A 77 8.53 -7.63 -10.14
N PHE A 78 8.28 -6.66 -9.25
CA PHE A 78 7.66 -6.96 -7.96
C PHE A 78 6.23 -7.45 -8.14
N TYR A 79 5.42 -6.74 -8.92
CA TYR A 79 4.02 -7.06 -9.16
C TYR A 79 3.82 -8.44 -9.79
N GLU A 80 4.59 -8.76 -10.83
CA GLU A 80 4.49 -10.02 -11.57
C GLU A 80 4.79 -11.24 -10.70
N ARG A 81 5.77 -11.13 -9.77
CA ARG A 81 6.09 -12.21 -8.81
C ARG A 81 4.91 -12.62 -7.93
N TYR A 82 3.92 -11.76 -7.74
CA TYR A 82 2.72 -12.04 -6.95
C TYR A 82 1.45 -12.05 -7.81
N GLY A 83 1.59 -12.15 -9.13
CA GLY A 83 0.46 -12.25 -10.06
C GLY A 83 -0.40 -10.98 -10.15
N PHE A 84 0.20 -9.82 -9.86
CA PHE A 84 -0.47 -8.52 -10.03
C PHE A 84 -0.08 -7.88 -11.36
N GLN A 85 -1.05 -7.31 -12.05
CA GLN A 85 -0.85 -6.56 -13.28
C GLN A 85 -1.09 -5.08 -13.00
N ALA A 86 -0.15 -4.24 -13.40
CA ALA A 86 -0.34 -2.79 -13.36
C ALA A 86 -1.49 -2.39 -14.30
N SER A 87 -2.15 -1.29 -13.96
CA SER A 87 -3.19 -0.68 -14.77
C SER A 87 -2.59 0.19 -15.88
N GLU A 88 -3.40 1.05 -16.48
CA GLU A 88 -2.97 2.12 -17.38
C GLU A 88 -2.12 3.21 -16.70
N LEU A 89 -2.11 3.27 -15.37
CA LEU A 89 -1.25 4.18 -14.62
C LEU A 89 0.18 3.64 -14.56
N HIS A 90 1.15 4.55 -14.39
CA HIS A 90 2.53 4.16 -14.10
C HIS A 90 2.59 3.22 -12.89
N ALA A 91 3.45 2.22 -12.97
CA ALA A 91 3.55 1.16 -11.95
C ALA A 91 3.92 1.70 -10.56
N ASP A 92 4.56 2.87 -10.47
CA ASP A 92 4.95 3.55 -9.25
C ASP A 92 3.95 4.62 -8.77
N HIS A 93 2.77 4.70 -9.37
CA HIS A 93 1.71 5.61 -8.94
C HIS A 93 1.05 5.08 -7.65
N ILE A 94 0.77 5.98 -6.70
CA ILE A 94 0.24 5.62 -5.38
C ILE A 94 -1.02 4.74 -5.45
N ALA A 95 -1.93 5.00 -6.39
CA ALA A 95 -3.13 4.18 -6.58
C ALA A 95 -2.80 2.72 -6.91
N VAL A 96 -1.74 2.47 -7.69
CA VAL A 96 -1.29 1.14 -8.11
C VAL A 96 -0.59 0.44 -6.94
N GLU A 97 0.29 1.14 -6.23
CA GLU A 97 0.98 0.59 -5.05
C GLU A 97 -0.02 0.19 -3.93
N LEU A 98 -1.06 1.00 -3.70
CA LEU A 98 -2.14 0.68 -2.77
C LEU A 98 -2.99 -0.51 -3.24
N ALA A 99 -3.28 -0.61 -4.55
CA ALA A 99 -3.99 -1.75 -5.12
C ALA A 99 -3.21 -3.05 -4.94
N PHE A 100 -1.89 -3.00 -5.17
CA PHE A 100 -0.99 -4.12 -4.98
C PHE A 100 -0.98 -4.58 -3.52
N MET A 101 -0.91 -3.63 -2.57
CA MET A 101 -1.03 -3.95 -1.14
C MET A 101 -2.35 -4.62 -0.80
N SER A 102 -3.48 -4.13 -1.32
CA SER A 102 -4.78 -4.79 -1.14
C SER A 102 -4.75 -6.24 -1.61
N LYS A 103 -4.13 -6.52 -2.77
CA LYS A 103 -4.03 -7.87 -3.33
C LYS A 103 -3.19 -8.81 -2.47
N LEU A 104 -2.08 -8.32 -1.91
CA LEU A 104 -1.29 -9.11 -0.97
C LEU A 104 -2.05 -9.41 0.33
N VAL A 105 -2.83 -8.47 0.85
CA VAL A 105 -3.64 -8.70 2.06
C VAL A 105 -4.83 -9.64 1.77
N GLU A 106 -5.47 -9.53 0.61
CA GLU A 106 -6.48 -10.50 0.16
C GLU A 106 -5.89 -11.91 0.06
N ARG A 107 -4.66 -12.05 -0.45
CA ARG A 107 -3.95 -13.33 -0.48
C ARG A 107 -3.66 -13.85 0.92
N GLU A 108 -3.24 -12.99 1.85
CA GLU A 108 -3.05 -13.34 3.27
C GLU A 108 -4.35 -13.90 3.88
N ILE A 109 -5.48 -13.23 3.67
CA ILE A 109 -6.81 -13.66 4.16
C ILE A 109 -7.14 -15.07 3.65
N ASN A 110 -7.00 -15.29 2.35
CA ASN A 110 -7.32 -16.58 1.73
C ASN A 110 -6.42 -17.71 2.26
N LEU A 111 -5.13 -17.45 2.45
CA LEU A 111 -4.18 -18.43 2.97
C LEU A 111 -4.44 -18.73 4.46
N ALA A 112 -4.79 -17.72 5.25
CA ALA A 112 -5.15 -17.90 6.65
C ALA A 112 -6.42 -18.75 6.81
N GLN A 113 -7.42 -18.56 5.95
CA GLN A 113 -8.63 -19.39 5.92
C GLN A 113 -8.33 -20.86 5.53
N GLN A 114 -7.28 -21.08 4.74
CA GLN A 114 -6.80 -22.41 4.34
C GLN A 114 -5.81 -23.01 5.35
N MET A 115 -5.53 -22.34 6.48
CA MET A 115 -4.55 -22.78 7.48
C MET A 115 -3.14 -23.01 6.91
N LYS A 116 -2.73 -22.19 5.94
CA LYS A 116 -1.41 -22.28 5.28
C LYS A 116 -0.41 -21.32 5.91
N ASP A 117 -0.04 -21.56 7.16
CA ASP A 117 0.70 -20.60 7.99
C ASP A 117 2.07 -20.19 7.40
N GLU A 118 2.82 -21.12 6.82
CA GLU A 118 4.09 -20.78 6.15
C GLU A 118 3.91 -19.86 4.93
N GLU A 119 2.84 -20.06 4.15
CA GLU A 119 2.54 -19.19 3.02
C GLU A 119 2.04 -17.81 3.50
N VAL A 120 1.27 -17.76 4.59
CA VAL A 120 0.85 -16.52 5.25
C VAL A 120 2.07 -15.71 5.67
N TYR A 121 3.07 -16.35 6.30
CA TYR A 121 4.31 -15.70 6.69
C TYR A 121 5.05 -15.09 5.49
N LYS A 122 5.22 -15.86 4.40
CA LYS A 122 5.87 -15.38 3.17
C LYS A 122 5.15 -14.17 2.57
N ILE A 123 3.82 -14.16 2.58
CA ILE A 123 3.02 -13.04 2.09
C ILE A 123 3.13 -11.81 3.03
N ARG A 124 3.12 -11.99 4.36
CA ARG A 124 3.36 -10.88 5.30
C ARG A 124 4.76 -10.29 5.14
N ALA A 125 5.77 -11.13 4.93
CA ALA A 125 7.13 -10.70 4.64
C ALA A 125 7.21 -9.92 3.31
N ALA A 126 6.45 -10.34 2.30
CA ALA A 126 6.32 -9.61 1.04
C ALA A 126 5.64 -8.24 1.22
N GLN A 127 4.54 -8.17 1.95
CA GLN A 127 3.85 -6.91 2.31
C GLN A 127 4.82 -5.95 3.02
N HIS A 128 5.54 -6.42 4.05
CA HIS A 128 6.52 -5.61 4.77
C HIS A 128 7.64 -5.11 3.86
N ARG A 129 8.19 -5.98 3.00
CA ARG A 129 9.24 -5.60 2.04
C ARG A 129 8.75 -4.54 1.07
N PHE A 130 7.56 -4.71 0.51
CA PHE A 130 6.99 -3.75 -0.42
C PHE A 130 6.76 -2.39 0.24
N ILE A 131 6.16 -2.37 1.44
CA ILE A 131 5.99 -1.12 2.19
C ILE A 131 7.34 -0.45 2.45
N LYS A 132 8.34 -1.19 2.94
CA LYS A 132 9.64 -0.60 3.27
C LYS A 132 10.40 -0.07 2.05
N ALA A 133 10.34 -0.78 0.93
CA ALA A 133 11.12 -0.45 -0.26
C ALA A 133 10.47 0.60 -1.16
N HIS A 134 9.12 0.67 -1.20
CA HIS A 134 8.40 1.45 -2.21
C HIS A 134 7.38 2.40 -1.58
N LEU A 135 6.33 1.84 -0.96
CA LEU A 135 5.18 2.64 -0.53
C LEU A 135 5.50 3.58 0.62
N GLN A 136 6.27 3.15 1.63
CA GLN A 136 6.67 4.02 2.75
C GLN A 136 7.57 5.18 2.28
N PRO A 137 8.61 4.97 1.45
CA PRO A 137 9.36 6.05 0.81
C PRO A 137 8.49 7.04 0.02
N LEU A 138 7.50 6.54 -0.74
CA LEU A 138 6.56 7.38 -1.48
C LEU A 138 5.72 8.24 -0.52
N VAL A 139 5.02 7.62 0.43
CA VAL A 139 4.06 8.35 1.30
C VAL A 139 4.72 9.33 2.26
N LYS A 140 5.98 9.09 2.63
CA LYS A 140 6.78 10.00 3.47
C LYS A 140 6.97 11.36 2.80
N ASN A 141 7.03 11.39 1.46
CA ASN A 141 7.28 12.59 0.67
C ASN A 141 6.01 13.24 0.10
N LEU A 142 4.82 12.72 0.44
CA LEU A 142 3.56 13.34 0.03
C LEU A 142 3.44 14.76 0.57
N PRO A 143 2.86 15.71 -0.19
CA PRO A 143 2.51 17.02 0.34
C PRO A 143 1.48 16.91 1.47
N SER A 144 1.37 17.95 2.28
CA SER A 144 0.38 17.99 3.37
C SER A 144 -1.00 18.32 2.83
N ALA A 145 -1.91 17.36 2.93
CA ALA A 145 -3.35 17.52 2.71
C ALA A 145 -4.10 16.44 3.54
N PRO A 146 -5.37 16.64 3.91
CA PRO A 146 -6.08 15.74 4.82
C PRO A 146 -6.02 14.27 4.41
N LEU A 147 -6.45 13.93 3.20
CA LEU A 147 -6.38 12.57 2.66
C LEU A 147 -4.95 12.01 2.61
N LEU A 148 -3.96 12.83 2.24
CA LEU A 148 -2.56 12.40 2.12
C LEU A 148 -1.92 12.14 3.49
N ASN A 149 -2.28 12.94 4.49
CA ASN A 149 -1.84 12.74 5.87
C ASN A 149 -2.45 11.44 6.43
N PHE A 150 -3.73 11.18 6.18
CA PHE A 150 -4.36 9.91 6.53
C PHE A 150 -3.62 8.71 5.92
N VAL A 151 -3.31 8.75 4.62
CA VAL A 151 -2.55 7.69 3.95
C VAL A 151 -1.17 7.49 4.59
N ARG A 152 -0.46 8.59 4.90
CA ARG A 152 0.86 8.55 5.53
C ARG A 152 0.79 7.87 6.91
N ASP A 153 -0.18 8.24 7.73
CA ASP A 153 -0.35 7.67 9.06
C ASP A 153 -0.78 6.20 9.00
N PHE A 154 -1.75 5.86 8.14
CA PHE A 154 -2.20 4.49 7.93
C PHE A 154 -1.04 3.57 7.52
N VAL A 155 -0.27 3.95 6.50
CA VAL A 155 0.88 3.14 6.04
C VAL A 155 1.97 3.05 7.11
N ARG A 156 2.20 4.11 7.89
CA ARG A 156 3.18 4.09 8.99
C ARG A 156 2.79 3.09 10.07
N GLU A 157 1.54 3.09 10.50
CA GLU A 157 1.08 2.14 11.51
C GLU A 157 1.02 0.71 10.96
N ASP A 158 0.63 0.50 9.70
CA ASP A 158 0.65 -0.83 9.07
C ASP A 158 2.08 -1.40 8.96
N ALA A 159 3.06 -0.55 8.66
CA ALA A 159 4.47 -0.93 8.64
C ALA A 159 4.95 -1.43 10.02
N LYS A 160 4.52 -0.77 11.10
CA LYS A 160 4.85 -1.20 12.48
C LYS A 160 4.16 -2.52 12.83
N TYR A 161 2.88 -2.66 12.47
CA TYR A 161 2.11 -3.88 12.65
C TYR A 161 2.81 -5.08 11.97
N LEU A 162 3.18 -4.94 10.69
CA LEU A 162 3.87 -5.99 9.95
C LEU A 162 5.26 -6.30 10.53
N TYR A 163 6.02 -5.28 10.92
CA TYR A 163 7.31 -5.51 11.57
C TYR A 163 7.16 -6.30 12.89
N SER A 164 6.21 -5.90 13.74
CA SER A 164 5.97 -6.58 15.02
C SER A 164 5.55 -8.05 14.85
N SER A 165 4.71 -8.34 13.86
CA SER A 165 4.28 -9.72 13.57
C SER A 165 5.42 -10.59 13.04
N LEU A 166 6.35 -10.02 12.27
CA LEU A 166 7.50 -10.76 11.74
C LEU A 166 8.63 -10.95 12.76
N VAL A 167 8.81 -10.01 13.69
CA VAL A 167 9.87 -10.09 14.72
C VAL A 167 9.50 -11.03 15.87
N GLY A 168 8.23 -11.06 16.28
CA GLY A 168 7.76 -12.01 17.31
C GLY A 168 8.10 -13.46 16.95
N GLU A 169 7.84 -13.86 15.72
CA GLU A 169 8.14 -15.21 15.22
C GLU A 169 9.64 -15.46 15.01
N LYS A 170 10.42 -14.42 14.71
CA LYS A 170 11.87 -14.55 14.48
C LYS A 170 12.65 -14.85 15.76
N ASN A 171 12.16 -14.38 16.90
CA ASN A 171 12.81 -14.53 18.20
C ASN A 171 12.41 -15.84 18.91
N GLU A 172 11.23 -16.41 18.61
CA GLU A 172 10.83 -17.72 19.14
C GLU A 172 11.61 -18.90 18.53
N GLY A 173 12.22 -18.71 17.35
CA GLY A 173 13.08 -19.71 16.70
C GLY A 173 14.52 -19.80 17.26
N THR A 174 14.91 -18.90 18.16
CA THR A 174 16.27 -18.81 18.72
C THR A 174 16.46 -19.48 20.09
N ASP A 175 15.36 -19.84 20.77
CA ASP A 175 15.42 -20.42 22.12
C ASP A 175 15.48 -21.96 22.15
N ASN A 176 15.68 -22.62 20.99
CA ASN A 176 15.75 -24.08 20.86
C ASN A 176 17.09 -24.58 20.27
N ASN A 177 18.23 -23.99 20.65
CA ASN A 177 19.57 -24.54 20.36
C ASN A 177 20.46 -24.57 21.60
#